data_AF-A0A523NQ47-F1
#
_entry.id   AF-A0A523NQ47-F1
#
_cell.length_a   1.000
_cell.length_b   1.000
_cell.length_c   1.000
_cell.angle_alpha   90.00
_cell.angle_beta   90.00
_cell.angle_gamma   90.00
#
_symmetry.space_group_name_H-M   'P 1'
#
loop_
_entity.id
_entity.type
_entity.pdbx_description
1 polymer ?
#
loop_
_entity_poly.entity_id
_entity_poly.type
_entity_poly.pdbx_seq_one_letter_code
_entity_poly.pdbx_strand_id
1 'polypeptide(L)'
;MKILVIDNDSERIGTLKSLKSTGHLVQAFETWSEVKEFLDQSACQILVLGPEQVSGDQLKTFSEWRQSLGEKTSPWVVALGPKQDAAAGIDHFLQMPIDEKTVSALPGLAAVPLEPETIDHNTALEICDGDEELLREIANIYLTDGPQRMERLTRAKNESHWTVVREAAHLMTGSALNLSAAPLRTATGYLERAGEAGNRAHILFWYEQVVYEFQRLEGRLRGWLGGSAASP
;
A
#
# COMPACT_ATOMS: atom_id res chain seq x y z
N MET A 1 1.33 -4.60 -6.27
CA MET A 1 -0.05 -5.03 -5.89
C MET A 1 -0.27 -4.89 -4.38
N LYS A 2 -1.47 -4.51 -3.92
CA LYS A 2 -1.80 -4.41 -2.49
C LYS A 2 -2.44 -5.69 -1.96
N ILE A 3 -1.77 -6.29 -0.98
CA ILE A 3 -2.17 -7.52 -0.31
C ILE A 3 -2.43 -7.21 1.16
N LEU A 4 -3.64 -7.48 1.62
CA LEU A 4 -3.97 -7.41 3.04
C LEU A 4 -3.98 -8.83 3.60
N VAL A 5 -3.50 -8.99 4.81
CA VAL A 5 -3.41 -10.24 5.53
C VAL A 5 -4.14 -10.03 6.86
N ILE A 6 -5.07 -10.91 7.21
CA ILE A 6 -5.67 -10.95 8.54
C ILE A 6 -5.21 -12.23 9.20
N ASP A 7 -4.22 -12.16 10.07
CA ASP A 7 -3.68 -13.34 10.74
C ASP A 7 -3.07 -12.90 12.08
N ASN A 8 -3.14 -13.78 13.08
CA ASN A 8 -2.61 -13.55 14.42
C ASN A 8 -1.26 -14.26 14.64
N ASP A 9 -0.84 -15.11 13.71
CA ASP A 9 0.40 -15.86 13.80
C ASP A 9 1.58 -15.09 13.19
N SER A 10 2.53 -14.72 14.06
CA SER A 10 3.67 -13.91 13.67
C SER A 10 4.59 -14.56 12.63
N GLU A 11 4.68 -15.90 12.60
CA GLU A 11 5.54 -16.63 11.66
C GLU A 11 4.93 -16.58 10.26
N ARG A 12 3.63 -16.89 10.13
CA ARG A 12 2.91 -16.78 8.85
C ARG A 12 2.89 -15.35 8.32
N ILE A 13 2.65 -14.37 9.18
CA ILE A 13 2.73 -12.95 8.83
C ILE A 13 4.13 -12.60 8.32
N GLY A 14 5.17 -13.10 8.97
CA GLY A 14 6.56 -12.92 8.56
C GLY A 14 6.80 -13.45 7.15
N THR A 15 6.37 -14.67 6.87
CA THR A 15 6.48 -15.28 5.53
C THR A 15 5.69 -14.51 4.48
N LEU A 16 4.45 -14.10 4.75
CA LEU A 16 3.65 -13.33 3.79
C LEU A 16 4.23 -11.94 3.53
N LYS A 17 4.89 -11.32 4.52
CA LYS A 17 5.61 -10.05 4.34
C LYS A 17 6.84 -10.18 3.44
N SER A 18 7.34 -11.39 3.16
CA SER A 18 8.45 -11.57 2.21
C SER A 18 8.09 -11.13 0.79
N LEU A 19 6.80 -11.16 0.42
CA LEU A 19 6.29 -10.61 -0.85
C LEU A 19 6.57 -9.12 -1.04
N LYS A 20 6.93 -8.37 0.01
CA LYS A 20 7.43 -7.01 -0.14
C LYS A 20 8.67 -6.97 -1.03
N SER A 21 9.52 -7.98 -0.97
CA SER A 21 10.72 -8.10 -1.81
C SER A 21 10.40 -8.30 -3.30
N THR A 22 9.17 -8.74 -3.63
CA THR A 22 8.73 -8.97 -5.02
C THR A 22 7.92 -7.79 -5.58
N GLY A 23 7.92 -6.63 -4.92
CA GLY A 23 7.14 -5.46 -5.36
C GLY A 23 5.66 -5.56 -5.04
N HIS A 24 5.31 -6.18 -3.91
CA HIS A 24 3.93 -6.17 -3.41
C HIS A 24 3.83 -5.44 -2.08
N LEU A 25 2.80 -4.62 -1.93
CA LEU A 25 2.49 -3.93 -0.70
C LEU A 25 1.72 -4.88 0.20
N VAL A 26 2.42 -5.54 1.13
CA VAL A 26 1.78 -6.45 2.09
C VAL A 26 1.57 -5.77 3.44
N GLN A 27 0.33 -5.84 3.92
CA GLN A 27 -0.06 -5.40 5.26
C GLN A 27 -0.73 -6.53 6.02
N ALA A 28 -0.36 -6.70 7.29
CA ALA A 28 -1.03 -7.61 8.19
C ALA A 28 -1.84 -6.84 9.23
N PHE A 29 -2.98 -7.41 9.59
CA PHE A 29 -3.92 -6.96 10.59
C PHE A 29 -4.28 -8.13 11.48
N GLU A 30 -4.68 -7.84 12.70
CA GLU A 30 -5.11 -8.87 13.66
C GLU A 30 -6.63 -9.05 13.61
N THR A 31 -7.38 -8.01 13.20
CA THR A 31 -8.84 -8.02 13.27
C THR A 31 -9.53 -7.57 11.99
N TRP A 32 -10.76 -8.07 11.80
CA TRP A 32 -11.66 -7.68 10.72
C TRP A 32 -12.02 -6.19 10.71
N SER A 33 -12.12 -5.58 11.89
CA SER A 33 -12.47 -4.16 12.03
C SER A 33 -11.41 -3.25 11.39
N GLU A 34 -10.13 -3.53 11.63
CA GLU A 34 -9.01 -2.76 11.07
C GLU A 34 -8.96 -2.90 9.54
N VAL A 35 -9.24 -4.10 9.04
CA VAL A 35 -9.20 -4.40 7.60
C VAL A 35 -10.35 -3.73 6.87
N LYS A 36 -11.54 -3.69 7.46
CA LYS A 36 -12.69 -3.03 6.86
C LYS A 36 -12.45 -1.53 6.67
N GLU A 37 -11.95 -0.86 7.71
CA GLU A 37 -11.59 0.57 7.62
C GLU A 37 -10.58 0.82 6.48
N PHE A 38 -9.67 -0.14 6.29
CA PHE A 38 -8.67 -0.07 5.24
C PHE A 38 -9.23 -0.33 3.84
N LEU A 39 -10.11 -1.32 3.69
CA LEU A 39 -10.77 -1.67 2.43
C LEU A 39 -11.70 -0.57 1.94
N ASP A 40 -12.40 0.10 2.86
CA ASP A 40 -13.31 1.21 2.54
C ASP A 40 -12.57 2.40 1.95
N GLN A 41 -11.32 2.58 2.36
CA GLN A 41 -10.53 3.69 1.88
C GLN A 41 -9.71 3.29 0.64
N SER A 42 -9.17 2.06 0.57
CA SER A 42 -8.16 1.65 -0.41
C SER A 42 -8.59 0.47 -1.28
N ALA A 43 -8.31 0.54 -2.58
CA ALA A 43 -8.39 -0.62 -3.46
C ALA A 43 -7.34 -1.68 -3.06
N CYS A 44 -7.81 -2.78 -2.49
CA CYS A 44 -7.05 -4.00 -2.26
C CYS A 44 -7.26 -4.95 -3.44
N GLN A 45 -6.23 -5.71 -3.82
CA GLN A 45 -6.35 -6.72 -4.88
C GLN A 45 -6.43 -8.13 -4.31
N ILE A 46 -5.70 -8.42 -3.23
CA ILE A 46 -5.75 -9.72 -2.55
C ILE A 46 -5.95 -9.52 -1.04
N LEU A 47 -6.94 -10.21 -0.49
CA LEU A 47 -7.17 -10.34 0.94
C LEU A 47 -6.88 -11.77 1.37
N VAL A 48 -5.84 -11.95 2.20
CA VAL A 48 -5.44 -13.24 2.78
C VAL A 48 -6.02 -13.37 4.18
N LEU A 49 -6.71 -14.47 4.46
CA LEU A 49 -7.36 -14.76 5.74
C LEU A 49 -6.65 -15.92 6.43
N GLY A 50 -6.18 -15.70 7.64
CA GLY A 50 -5.63 -16.73 8.50
C GLY A 50 -6.67 -17.79 8.91
N PRO A 51 -6.23 -18.95 9.41
CA PRO A 51 -7.13 -20.06 9.74
C PRO A 51 -8.21 -19.70 10.77
N GLU A 52 -7.90 -18.84 11.73
CA GLU A 52 -8.84 -18.36 12.74
C GLU A 52 -9.98 -17.53 12.12
N GLN A 53 -9.68 -16.81 11.03
CA GLN A 53 -10.58 -15.83 10.42
C GLN A 53 -11.61 -16.52 9.52
N VAL A 54 -11.34 -17.77 9.18
CA VAL A 54 -12.23 -18.65 8.42
C VAL A 54 -12.94 -19.67 9.32
N SER A 55 -13.18 -19.29 10.57
CA SER A 55 -13.90 -20.13 11.54
C SER A 55 -14.94 -19.32 12.34
N GLY A 56 -15.97 -20.02 12.83
CA GLY A 56 -16.97 -19.47 13.76
C GLY A 56 -17.65 -18.17 13.28
N ASP A 57 -17.83 -17.24 14.22
CA ASP A 57 -18.52 -15.96 13.98
C ASP A 57 -17.75 -15.02 13.05
N GLN A 58 -16.42 -15.19 12.93
CA GLN A 58 -15.61 -14.38 12.01
C GLN A 58 -15.92 -14.72 10.55
N LEU A 59 -16.10 -16.01 10.24
CA LEU A 59 -16.48 -16.47 8.91
C LEU A 59 -17.82 -15.88 8.49
N LYS A 60 -18.80 -15.84 9.41
CA LYS A 60 -20.10 -15.24 9.15
C LYS A 60 -20.00 -13.74 8.85
N THR A 61 -19.27 -13.01 9.69
CA THR A 61 -19.04 -11.56 9.52
C THR A 61 -18.40 -11.25 8.17
N PHE A 62 -17.40 -12.06 7.79
CA PHE A 62 -16.76 -11.98 6.49
C PHE A 62 -17.73 -12.26 5.34
N SER A 63 -18.51 -13.33 5.41
CA SER A 63 -19.45 -13.71 4.34
C SER A 63 -20.51 -12.64 4.12
N GLU A 64 -21.02 -12.01 5.18
CA GLU A 64 -21.96 -10.87 5.09
C GLU A 64 -21.32 -9.67 4.38
N TRP A 65 -20.08 -9.33 4.75
CA TRP A 65 -19.32 -8.28 4.05
C TRP A 65 -19.10 -8.62 2.58
N ARG A 66 -18.72 -9.87 2.26
CA ARG A 66 -18.47 -10.31 0.88
C ARG A 66 -19.73 -10.22 0.02
N GLN A 67 -20.88 -10.62 0.56
CA GLN A 67 -22.17 -10.48 -0.13
C GLN A 67 -22.55 -9.00 -0.37
N SER A 68 -22.19 -8.09 0.54
CA SER A 68 -22.46 -6.66 0.38
C SER A 68 -21.74 -6.01 -0.81
N LEU A 69 -20.66 -6.62 -1.31
CA LEU A 69 -19.94 -6.13 -2.49
C LEU A 69 -20.69 -6.37 -3.81
N GLY A 70 -21.73 -7.20 -3.83
CA GLY A 70 -22.47 -7.59 -5.03
C GLY A 70 -21.63 -8.44 -5.99
N GLU A 71 -21.83 -8.29 -7.31
CA GLU A 71 -21.05 -8.99 -8.34
C GLU A 71 -19.58 -8.50 -8.47
N LYS A 72 -19.15 -7.54 -7.65
CA LYS A 72 -17.76 -7.05 -7.68
C LYS A 72 -16.79 -8.17 -7.28
N THR A 73 -15.86 -8.47 -8.16
CA THR A 73 -14.84 -9.53 -8.04
C THR A 73 -13.60 -9.13 -7.22
N SER A 74 -13.60 -7.98 -6.54
CA SER A 74 -12.44 -7.43 -5.83
C SER A 74 -12.75 -7.07 -4.37
N PRO A 75 -11.83 -7.35 -3.41
CA PRO A 75 -10.54 -8.03 -3.60
C PRO A 75 -10.70 -9.54 -3.84
N TRP A 76 -9.68 -10.18 -4.39
CA TRP A 76 -9.62 -11.64 -4.47
C TRP A 76 -9.27 -12.21 -3.08
N VAL A 77 -10.08 -13.14 -2.58
CA VAL A 77 -9.97 -13.62 -1.19
C VAL A 77 -9.33 -15.01 -1.15
N VAL A 78 -8.24 -15.09 -0.38
CA VAL A 78 -7.47 -16.32 -0.18
C VAL A 78 -7.51 -16.71 1.29
N ALA A 79 -7.95 -17.92 1.60
CA ALA A 79 -7.90 -18.47 2.96
C ALA A 79 -6.67 -19.35 3.16
N LEU A 80 -6.04 -19.27 4.33
CA LEU A 80 -4.97 -20.17 4.76
C LEU A 80 -5.58 -21.35 5.51
N GLY A 81 -5.31 -22.57 5.05
CA GLY A 81 -5.75 -23.80 5.72
C GLY A 81 -6.50 -24.77 4.81
N PRO A 82 -7.16 -25.79 5.42
CA PRO A 82 -7.87 -26.79 4.65
C PRO A 82 -9.02 -26.16 3.87
N LYS A 83 -9.29 -26.69 2.67
CA LYS A 83 -10.45 -26.29 1.89
C LYS A 83 -11.72 -26.56 2.69
N GLN A 84 -12.51 -25.51 2.92
CA GLN A 84 -13.84 -25.58 3.51
C GLN A 84 -14.89 -25.34 2.42
N ASP A 85 -16.17 -25.53 2.76
CA ASP A 85 -17.28 -25.38 1.80
C ASP A 85 -17.32 -23.98 1.16
N ALA A 86 -17.63 -23.92 -0.13
CA ALA A 86 -17.47 -22.73 -0.99
C ALA A 86 -18.42 -21.55 -0.65
N ALA A 87 -19.41 -21.74 0.22
CA ALA A 87 -20.45 -20.76 0.54
C ALA A 87 -19.94 -19.51 1.28
N ALA A 88 -18.69 -19.51 1.73
CA ALA A 88 -18.12 -18.42 2.52
C ALA A 88 -17.76 -17.16 1.72
N GLY A 89 -17.67 -17.24 0.39
CA GLY A 89 -17.16 -16.15 -0.45
C GLY A 89 -15.62 -16.07 -0.50
N ILE A 90 -14.97 -17.20 -0.24
CA ILE A 90 -13.52 -17.42 -0.41
C ILE A 90 -13.25 -17.87 -1.85
N ASP A 91 -12.33 -17.21 -2.55
CA ASP A 91 -12.03 -17.53 -3.95
C ASP A 91 -10.94 -18.61 -4.08
N HIS A 92 -10.04 -18.72 -3.10
CA HIS A 92 -8.96 -19.70 -3.11
C HIS A 92 -8.52 -20.13 -1.71
N PHE A 93 -7.92 -21.33 -1.61
CA PHE A 93 -7.35 -21.84 -0.36
C PHE A 93 -5.88 -22.17 -0.58
N LEU A 94 -5.01 -21.59 0.25
CA LEU A 94 -3.61 -21.99 0.35
C LEU A 94 -3.43 -23.03 1.44
N GLN A 95 -2.80 -24.15 1.09
CA GLN A 95 -2.49 -25.19 2.05
C GLN A 95 -1.32 -24.79 2.95
N MET A 96 -1.42 -25.16 4.22
CA MET A 96 -0.36 -25.02 5.21
C MET A 96 0.67 -26.15 5.08
N PRO A 97 1.96 -25.93 5.44
CA PRO A 97 2.54 -24.68 5.92
C PRO A 97 2.74 -23.63 4.81
N ILE A 98 2.75 -22.35 5.17
CA ILE A 98 3.02 -21.26 4.22
C ILE A 98 4.53 -21.01 4.16
N ASP A 99 5.11 -21.15 2.97
CA ASP A 99 6.51 -20.86 2.66
C ASP A 99 6.62 -19.95 1.41
N GLU A 100 7.82 -19.49 1.07
CA GLU A 100 8.04 -18.60 -0.10
C GLU A 100 7.49 -19.19 -1.42
N LYS A 101 7.57 -20.51 -1.58
CA LYS A 101 7.08 -21.20 -2.78
C LYS A 101 5.56 -21.19 -2.86
N THR A 102 4.89 -21.38 -1.73
CA THR A 102 3.43 -21.40 -1.61
C THR A 102 2.88 -19.99 -1.76
N VAL A 103 3.58 -19.00 -1.20
CA VAL A 103 3.26 -17.58 -1.29
C VAL A 103 3.44 -17.04 -2.70
N SER A 104 4.52 -17.41 -3.41
CA SER A 104 4.71 -17.06 -4.83
C SER A 104 3.70 -17.72 -5.77
N ALA A 105 3.02 -18.77 -5.31
CA ALA A 105 1.94 -19.43 -6.03
C ALA A 105 0.55 -18.80 -5.77
N LEU A 106 0.46 -17.73 -4.96
CA LEU A 106 -0.80 -16.98 -4.79
C LEU A 106 -1.34 -16.57 -6.16
N PRO A 107 -2.54 -17.03 -6.55
CA PRO A 107 -3.10 -16.61 -7.83
C PRO A 107 -3.38 -15.09 -7.85
N GLY A 108 -3.44 -14.49 -9.03
CA GLY A 108 -3.55 -13.03 -9.17
C GLY A 108 -2.21 -12.27 -9.01
N LEU A 109 -1.15 -12.86 -8.44
CA LEU A 109 0.19 -12.24 -8.41
C LEU A 109 0.73 -11.93 -9.82
N ALA A 110 0.37 -12.75 -10.83
CA ALA A 110 0.83 -12.61 -12.21
C ALA A 110 -0.09 -11.75 -13.11
N ALA A 111 -1.28 -11.35 -12.64
CA ALA A 111 -2.35 -10.83 -13.51
C ALA A 111 -2.59 -9.31 -13.44
N VAL A 112 -1.78 -8.55 -12.69
CA VAL A 112 -1.91 -7.10 -12.54
C VAL A 112 -0.55 -6.46 -12.81
N PRO A 113 -0.46 -5.32 -13.53
CA PRO A 113 0.79 -4.61 -13.73
C PRO A 113 1.56 -4.46 -12.40
N LEU A 114 2.85 -4.80 -12.44
CA LEU A 114 3.66 -5.15 -11.27
C LEU A 114 3.54 -4.14 -10.12
N GLU A 115 3.53 -2.84 -10.40
CA GLU A 115 3.08 -1.81 -9.48
C GLU A 115 2.52 -0.62 -10.28
N PRO A 116 1.56 0.16 -9.75
CA PRO A 116 1.14 1.41 -10.40
C PRO A 116 2.35 2.32 -10.61
N GLU A 117 2.37 3.04 -11.73
CA GLU A 117 3.46 3.97 -12.04
C GLU A 117 3.70 4.95 -10.90
N THR A 118 4.97 5.18 -10.57
CA THR A 118 5.36 6.12 -9.49
C THR A 118 5.00 7.55 -9.81
N ILE A 119 5.01 7.89 -11.10
CA ILE A 119 4.69 9.20 -11.68
C ILE A 119 3.99 8.94 -13.01
N ASP A 120 2.81 9.52 -13.17
CA ASP A 120 2.20 9.69 -14.48
C ASP A 120 2.82 10.91 -15.15
N HIS A 121 3.79 10.67 -16.03
CA HIS A 121 4.58 11.74 -16.63
C HIS A 121 3.75 12.66 -17.53
N ASN A 122 2.78 12.10 -18.27
CA ASN A 122 1.93 12.89 -19.15
C ASN A 122 1.06 13.84 -18.34
N THR A 123 0.39 13.32 -17.30
CA THR A 123 -0.43 14.17 -16.42
C THR A 123 0.43 15.18 -15.67
N ALA A 124 1.64 14.81 -15.21
CA ALA A 124 2.55 15.75 -14.56
C ALA A 124 3.02 16.88 -15.50
N LEU A 125 3.27 16.57 -16.77
CA LEU A 125 3.63 17.55 -17.80
C LEU A 125 2.45 18.46 -18.15
N GLU A 126 1.23 17.93 -18.20
CA GLU A 126 0.00 18.71 -18.37
C GLU A 126 -0.23 19.69 -17.21
N ILE A 127 0.06 19.29 -15.96
CA ILE A 127 0.04 20.22 -14.80
C ILE A 127 1.03 21.38 -14.98
N CYS A 128 2.11 21.15 -15.73
CA CYS A 128 3.11 22.15 -16.09
C CYS A 128 2.79 22.86 -17.43
N ASP A 129 1.56 22.77 -17.94
CA ASP A 129 1.14 23.34 -19.23
C ASP A 129 2.03 22.92 -20.43
N GLY A 130 2.61 21.72 -20.37
CA GLY A 130 3.53 21.21 -21.40
C GLY A 130 4.99 21.60 -21.21
N ASP A 131 5.34 22.33 -20.15
CA ASP A 131 6.71 22.80 -19.88
C ASP A 131 7.55 21.71 -19.17
N GLU A 132 8.45 21.09 -19.94
CA GLU A 132 9.35 20.05 -19.43
C GLU A 132 10.42 20.62 -18.49
N GLU A 133 10.88 21.86 -18.69
CA GLU A 133 11.87 22.49 -17.81
C GLU A 133 11.26 22.77 -16.43
N LEU A 134 10.01 23.24 -16.40
CA LEU A 134 9.26 23.42 -15.15
C LEU A 134 9.06 22.09 -14.42
N LEU A 135 8.69 21.02 -15.14
CA LEU A 135 8.54 19.69 -14.52
C LEU A 135 9.88 19.18 -13.95
N ARG A 136 11.00 19.46 -14.62
CA ARG A 136 12.34 19.14 -14.12
C ARG A 136 12.70 19.94 -12.87
N GLU A 137 12.33 21.21 -12.81
CA GLU A 137 12.52 22.04 -11.62
C GLU A 137 11.73 21.47 -10.44
N ILE A 138 10.45 21.15 -10.63
CA ILE A 138 9.60 20.53 -9.61
C ILE A 138 10.20 19.20 -9.12
N ALA A 139 10.70 18.36 -10.03
CA ALA A 139 11.37 17.12 -9.67
C ALA A 139 12.66 17.34 -8.87
N ASN A 140 13.47 18.33 -9.24
CA ASN A 140 14.68 18.70 -8.49
C ASN A 140 14.36 19.24 -7.10
N ILE A 141 13.31 20.06 -6.96
CA ILE A 141 12.83 20.54 -5.66
C ILE A 141 12.40 19.34 -4.79
N TYR A 142 11.65 18.39 -5.35
CA TYR A 142 11.27 17.18 -4.63
C TYR A 142 12.49 16.37 -4.16
N LEU A 143 13.49 16.16 -5.02
CA LEU A 143 14.70 15.43 -4.68
C LEU A 143 15.59 16.15 -3.65
N THR A 144 15.50 17.48 -3.59
CA THR A 144 16.27 18.32 -2.65
C THR A 144 15.59 18.39 -1.29
N ASP A 145 14.29 18.68 -1.25
CA ASP A 145 13.54 18.89 -0.01
C ASP A 145 12.97 17.60 0.59
N GLY A 146 12.71 16.60 -0.24
CA GLY A 146 12.10 15.33 0.12
C GLY A 146 12.77 14.64 1.31
N PRO A 147 14.11 14.47 1.31
CA PRO A 147 14.82 13.83 2.42
C PRO A 147 14.59 14.51 3.77
N GLN A 148 14.57 15.84 3.81
CA GLN A 148 14.32 16.59 5.06
C GLN A 148 12.87 16.43 5.55
N ARG A 149 11.92 16.35 4.62
CA ARG A 149 10.50 16.09 4.95
C ARG A 149 10.31 14.68 5.51
N MET A 150 11.00 13.68 4.93
CA MET A 150 11.03 12.32 5.45
C MET A 150 11.67 12.22 6.82
N GLU A 151 12.77 12.95 7.07
CA GLU A 151 13.40 13.00 8.39
C GLU A 151 12.44 13.57 9.45
N ARG A 152 11.75 14.69 9.13
CA ARG A 152 10.73 15.29 10.01
C ARG A 152 9.61 14.30 10.33
N LEU A 153 9.10 13.59 9.32
CA LEU A 153 8.06 12.58 9.50
C LEU A 153 8.54 11.42 10.39
N THR A 154 9.77 10.93 10.15
CA THR A 154 10.40 9.86 10.92
C THR A 154 10.54 10.23 12.38
N ARG A 155 11.05 11.44 12.67
CA ARG A 155 11.19 11.96 14.03
C ARG A 155 9.85 12.07 14.74
N ALA A 156 8.85 12.68 14.08
CA ALA A 156 7.51 12.82 14.64
C ALA A 156 6.87 11.47 14.98
N LYS A 157 7.04 10.46 14.11
CA LYS A 157 6.57 9.09 14.34
C LYS A 157 7.26 8.43 15.54
N ASN A 158 8.58 8.61 15.68
CA ASN A 158 9.35 8.03 16.78
C ASN A 158 9.01 8.68 18.13
N GLU A 159 8.76 9.99 18.14
CA GLU A 159 8.38 10.77 19.32
C GLU A 159 6.88 10.68 19.65
N SER A 160 6.09 9.94 18.85
CA SER A 160 4.64 9.83 19.00
C SER A 160 3.87 11.16 18.89
N HIS A 161 4.42 12.11 18.13
CA HIS A 161 3.82 13.42 17.87
C HIS A 161 2.86 13.36 16.67
N TRP A 162 1.67 12.80 16.87
CA TRP A 162 0.72 12.49 15.78
C TRP A 162 0.21 13.70 15.00
N THR A 163 0.04 14.85 15.66
CA THR A 163 -0.26 16.11 14.97
C THR A 163 0.85 16.51 13.99
N VAL A 164 2.11 16.30 14.38
CA VAL A 164 3.27 16.60 13.53
C VAL A 164 3.40 15.58 12.41
N VAL A 165 3.06 14.31 12.66
CA VAL A 165 2.95 13.28 11.60
C VAL A 165 1.92 13.71 10.55
N ARG A 166 0.73 14.13 10.97
CA ARG A 166 -0.34 14.62 10.09
C ARG A 166 0.16 15.78 9.21
N GLU A 167 0.75 16.80 9.82
CA GLU A 167 1.26 17.97 9.10
C GLU A 167 2.38 17.62 8.11
N ALA A 168 3.31 16.76 8.51
CA ALA A 168 4.39 16.32 7.63
C ALA A 168 3.85 15.51 6.44
N ALA A 169 2.88 14.62 6.67
CA ALA A 169 2.20 13.85 5.62
C ALA A 169 1.42 14.76 4.67
N HIS A 170 0.72 15.78 5.17
CA HIS A 170 0.00 16.76 4.37
C HIS A 170 0.93 17.51 3.39
N LEU A 171 2.08 17.99 3.87
CA LEU A 171 3.07 18.66 3.03
C LEU A 171 3.62 17.75 1.92
N MET A 172 3.86 16.48 2.24
CA MET A 172 4.29 15.49 1.24
C MET A 172 3.20 15.20 0.20
N THR A 173 1.93 15.19 0.62
CA THR A 173 0.77 15.01 -0.28
C THR A 173 0.76 16.08 -1.37
N GLY A 174 0.99 17.34 -1.01
CA GLY A 174 1.08 18.46 -1.96
C GLY A 174 2.20 18.29 -2.99
N SER A 175 3.34 17.75 -2.57
CA SER A 175 4.46 17.52 -3.48
C SER A 175 4.23 16.33 -4.41
N ALA A 176 3.56 15.29 -3.91
CA ALA A 176 3.15 14.15 -4.72
C ALA A 176 2.10 14.53 -5.78
N LEU A 177 1.23 15.52 -5.48
CA LEU A 177 0.25 16.05 -6.43
C LEU A 177 0.89 16.70 -7.65
N ASN A 178 1.88 17.57 -7.45
CA ASN A 178 2.55 18.29 -8.56
C ASN A 178 3.32 17.34 -9.50
N LEU A 179 3.70 16.17 -9.00
CA LEU A 179 4.39 15.13 -9.76
C LEU A 179 3.45 14.04 -10.27
N SER A 180 2.13 14.20 -10.12
CA SER A 180 1.13 13.16 -10.43
C SER A 180 1.50 11.78 -9.85
N ALA A 181 2.12 11.78 -8.67
CA ALA A 181 2.62 10.59 -8.00
C ALA A 181 1.52 9.94 -7.16
N ALA A 182 0.56 9.33 -7.84
CA ALA A 182 -0.65 8.78 -7.22
C ALA A 182 -0.38 7.80 -6.05
N PRO A 183 0.59 6.88 -6.12
CA PRO A 183 0.88 5.98 -5.00
C PRO A 183 1.33 6.71 -3.73
N LEU A 184 2.29 7.64 -3.87
CA LEU A 184 2.80 8.44 -2.75
C LEU A 184 1.72 9.37 -2.18
N ARG A 185 0.96 10.05 -3.04
CA ARG A 185 -0.17 10.90 -2.65
C ARG A 185 -1.18 10.10 -1.83
N THR A 186 -1.48 8.89 -2.30
CA THR A 186 -2.42 7.99 -1.62
C THR A 186 -1.90 7.68 -0.22
N ALA A 187 -0.68 7.13 -0.11
CA ALA A 187 -0.09 6.75 1.18
C ALA A 187 0.02 7.92 2.17
N THR A 188 0.40 9.10 1.69
CA THR A 188 0.51 10.31 2.52
C THR A 188 -0.86 10.82 2.99
N GLY A 189 -1.89 10.82 2.15
CA GLY A 189 -3.25 11.18 2.56
C GLY A 189 -3.85 10.22 3.60
N TYR A 190 -3.49 8.95 3.58
CA TYR A 190 -3.84 8.02 4.66
C TYR A 190 -3.11 8.28 5.95
N LEU A 191 -1.81 8.54 5.87
CA LEU A 191 -0.99 8.85 7.01
C LEU A 191 -1.48 10.14 7.69
N GLU A 192 -1.95 11.10 6.89
CA GLU A 192 -2.63 12.31 7.37
C GLU A 192 -3.86 11.96 8.21
N ARG A 193 -4.82 11.19 7.66
CA ARG A 193 -6.02 10.76 8.38
C ARG A 193 -5.70 9.95 9.65
N ALA A 194 -4.70 9.07 9.57
CA ALA A 194 -4.26 8.27 10.71
C ALA A 194 -3.65 9.15 11.82
N GLY A 195 -2.87 10.17 11.43
CA GLY A 195 -2.33 11.18 12.34
C GLY A 195 -3.41 12.02 13.00
N GLU A 196 -4.43 12.43 12.24
CA GLU A 196 -5.60 13.16 12.75
C GLU A 196 -6.40 12.34 13.77
N ALA A 197 -6.64 11.06 13.47
CA ALA A 197 -7.33 10.13 14.37
C ALA A 197 -6.48 9.69 15.58
N GLY A 198 -5.17 9.97 15.60
CA GLY A 198 -4.24 9.46 16.61
C GLY A 198 -4.10 7.93 16.61
N ASN A 199 -4.46 7.26 15.52
CA ASN A 199 -4.43 5.81 15.42
C ASN A 199 -2.99 5.33 15.16
N ARG A 200 -2.27 5.00 16.25
CA ARG A 200 -0.87 4.57 16.21
C ARG A 200 -0.63 3.40 15.24
N ALA A 201 -1.50 2.40 15.22
CA ALA A 201 -1.32 1.24 14.34
C ALA A 201 -1.36 1.66 12.86
N HIS A 202 -2.34 2.50 12.50
CA HIS A 202 -2.46 3.03 11.14
C HIS A 202 -1.31 3.97 10.79
N ILE A 203 -0.84 4.79 11.73
CA ILE A 203 0.32 5.67 11.52
C ILE A 203 1.56 4.85 11.19
N LEU A 204 1.89 3.83 12.01
CA LEU A 204 3.06 3.00 11.78
C LEU A 204 2.98 2.28 10.43
N PHE A 205 1.79 1.80 10.06
CA PHE A 205 1.59 1.16 8.78
C PHE A 205 1.79 2.13 7.60
N TRP A 206 1.06 3.23 7.57
CA TRP A 206 1.09 4.16 6.45
C TRP A 206 2.42 4.90 6.34
N TYR A 207 3.12 5.07 7.46
CA TYR A 207 4.51 5.52 7.47
C TYR A 207 5.41 4.60 6.63
N GLU A 208 5.36 3.28 6.83
CA GLU A 208 6.16 2.32 6.04
C GLU A 208 5.81 2.39 4.54
N GLN A 209 4.54 2.63 4.21
CA GLN A 209 4.11 2.82 2.82
C GLN A 209 4.64 4.14 2.23
N VAL A 210 4.61 5.22 3.00
CA VAL A 210 5.19 6.51 2.57
C VAL A 210 6.70 6.37 2.33
N VAL A 211 7.44 5.68 3.21
CA VAL A 211 8.88 5.41 3.01
C VAL A 211 9.12 4.66 1.70
N TYR A 212 8.36 3.60 1.44
CA TYR A 212 8.50 2.80 0.24
C TYR A 212 8.22 3.61 -1.04
N GLU A 213 7.08 4.30 -1.09
CA GLU A 213 6.68 5.08 -2.27
C GLU A 213 7.58 6.30 -2.49
N PHE A 214 8.08 6.90 -1.41
CA PHE A 214 9.05 7.98 -1.47
C PHE A 214 10.34 7.51 -2.17
N GLN A 215 10.89 6.37 -1.75
CA GLN A 215 12.12 5.81 -2.34
C GLN A 215 11.94 5.40 -3.80
N ARG A 216 10.79 4.79 -4.14
CA ARG A 216 10.44 4.46 -5.54
C ARG A 216 10.39 5.70 -6.42
N LEU A 217 9.72 6.76 -5.95
CA LEU A 217 9.62 8.02 -6.69
C LEU A 217 10.98 8.70 -6.84
N GLU A 218 11.77 8.77 -5.78
CA GLU A 218 13.14 9.31 -5.84
C GLU A 218 14.00 8.58 -6.90
N GLY A 219 13.99 7.23 -6.87
CA GLY A 219 14.73 6.42 -7.83
C GLY A 219 14.29 6.70 -9.27
N ARG A 220 12.97 6.81 -9.50
CA ARG A 220 12.41 7.10 -10.83
C ARG A 220 12.82 8.49 -11.32
N LEU A 221 12.72 9.53 -10.48
CA LEU A 221 13.06 10.90 -10.84
C LEU A 221 14.56 11.06 -11.12
N ARG A 222 15.43 10.45 -10.30
CA ARG A 222 16.88 10.45 -10.55
C ARG A 222 17.24 9.78 -11.87
N GLY A 223 16.59 8.65 -12.17
CA GLY A 223 16.75 7.96 -13.46
C GLY A 223 16.31 8.82 -14.64
N TRP A 224 15.17 9.52 -14.52
CA TRP A 224 14.67 10.42 -15.56
C TRP A 224 15.59 11.63 -15.79
N LEU A 225 15.99 12.33 -14.73
CA LEU A 225 16.88 13.50 -14.82
C LEU A 225 18.28 13.12 -15.32
N GLY A 226 18.82 11.97 -14.87
CA GLY A 226 20.14 11.48 -15.30
C GLY A 226 20.16 10.92 -16.73
N GLY A 227 19.05 10.31 -17.19
CA GLY A 227 18.90 9.79 -18.54
C GLY A 227 18.75 10.87 -19.62
N SER A 228 18.42 12.11 -19.23
CA SER A 228 18.25 13.22 -20.15
C SER A 228 19.54 13.91 -20.59
N ALA A 229 20.69 13.56 -20.00
CA ALA A 229 21.99 14.12 -20.39
C ALA A 229 22.58 13.50 -21.67
N ALA A 230 21.81 12.67 -22.39
CA ALA A 230 22.23 12.05 -23.64
C ALA A 230 21.15 12.22 -24.73
N SER A 231 21.18 13.36 -25.40
CA SER A 231 20.80 13.46 -26.83
C SER A 231 21.62 14.61 -27.44
N PRO A 232 22.52 14.33 -28.41
CA PRO A 232 23.27 15.34 -29.15
C PRO A 232 22.40 16.12 -30.14
#